data_AF-A0A417CI38-F1
#
_entry.id   AF-A0A417CI38-F1
#
_cell.length_a   1.000
_cell.length_b   1.000
_cell.length_c   1.000
_cell.angle_alpha   90.00
_cell.angle_beta   90.00
_cell.angle_gamma   90.00
#
_symmetry.space_group_name_H-M   'P 1'
#
loop_
_entity.id
_entity.type
_entity.pdbx_description
1 polymer ?
#
loop_
_entity_poly.entity_id
_entity_poly.type
_entity_poly.pdbx_seq_one_letter_code
_entity_poly.pdbx_strand_id
1 'polypeptide(L)'
;MLEVVFSDSAAGTMAVAIGHKGFLGGATSVIISDGTVSKEEIEKFQHQAEERERSGWENAIPLEGNRKDIVNLPLALSVGNISEAGICLERESALSLLLSILPDMASEIVTELLNTSRKNYATLLEKAQNGEPIRVWVGRDPDDVCGLYWLLEQLRPIGFEKLDITIVELPMWETRPDGCIVQYNGWGEVEPYHLGRMASLGKKLPTNYLRSLANRWRELQQENSPLRAVINGKLVSVSETLYDTFILRELDTLDDEFRESVLVGQVLGKNQLGIGDGWIALRVEQFIKEGLLLPITTPAPNAPIYHRMLKKIK
;
A
#
# COMPACT_ATOMS: atom_id res chain seq x y z
N MET A 1 2.22 17.39 15.32
CA MET A 1 1.68 16.01 15.36
C MET A 1 2.36 15.23 14.24
N LEU A 2 2.75 13.99 14.48
CA LEU A 2 3.33 13.11 13.48
C LEU A 2 2.23 12.43 12.67
N GLU A 3 2.38 12.37 11.36
CA GLU A 3 1.48 11.66 10.45
C GLU A 3 2.20 10.42 9.92
N VAL A 4 1.88 9.24 10.48
CA VAL A 4 2.53 7.97 10.14
C VAL A 4 1.74 7.24 9.07
N VAL A 5 2.43 6.83 8.00
CA VAL A 5 1.90 6.07 6.85
C VAL A 5 2.87 4.96 6.46
N PHE A 6 2.38 3.92 5.78
CA PHE A 6 3.16 2.71 5.45
C PHE A 6 3.34 2.48 3.94
N SER A 7 3.11 3.49 3.11
CA SER A 7 3.40 3.45 1.67
C SER A 7 3.79 4.82 1.12
N ASP A 8 4.63 4.83 0.07
CA ASP A 8 5.05 6.04 -0.61
C ASP A 8 3.86 6.79 -1.23
N SER A 9 2.89 6.06 -1.79
CA SER A 9 1.67 6.65 -2.34
C SER A 9 0.87 7.38 -1.26
N ALA A 10 0.68 6.79 -0.08
CA ALA A 10 0.01 7.44 1.04
C ALA A 10 0.78 8.68 1.53
N ALA A 11 2.12 8.60 1.60
CA ALA A 11 2.97 9.73 1.96
C ALA A 11 2.87 10.88 0.96
N GLY A 12 2.80 10.56 -0.34
CA GLY A 12 2.58 11.52 -1.42
C GLY A 12 1.24 12.24 -1.28
N THR A 13 0.15 11.48 -1.11
CA THR A 13 -1.19 12.02 -0.87
C THR A 13 -1.21 12.94 0.35
N MET A 14 -0.58 12.51 1.46
CA MET A 14 -0.45 13.30 2.68
C MET A 14 0.30 14.62 2.44
N ALA A 15 1.41 14.57 1.70
CA ALA A 15 2.21 15.75 1.39
C ALA A 15 1.43 16.76 0.54
N VAL A 16 0.59 16.29 -0.38
CA VAL A 16 -0.31 17.16 -1.16
C VAL A 16 -1.35 17.79 -0.23
N ALA A 17 -2.02 17.00 0.62
CA ALA A 17 -3.06 17.50 1.53
C ALA A 17 -2.55 18.55 2.53
N ILE A 18 -1.35 18.36 3.09
CA ILE A 18 -0.76 19.29 4.06
C ILE A 18 -0.22 20.55 3.37
N GLY A 19 0.43 20.40 2.22
CA GLY A 19 1.17 21.51 1.61
C GLY A 19 0.40 22.30 0.55
N HIS A 20 -0.79 21.87 0.16
CA HIS A 20 -1.65 22.60 -0.76
C HIS A 20 -3.05 22.76 -0.16
N LYS A 21 -3.61 23.97 -0.24
CA LYS A 21 -4.95 24.31 0.27
C LYS A 21 -5.90 24.74 -0.85
N GLY A 22 -5.66 24.28 -2.09
CA GLY A 22 -6.43 24.68 -3.26
C GLY A 22 -6.18 23.79 -4.47
N PHE A 23 -6.99 23.97 -5.52
CA PHE A 23 -6.89 23.21 -6.77
C PHE A 23 -5.54 23.43 -7.46
N LEU A 24 -4.84 22.33 -7.77
CA LEU A 24 -3.49 22.36 -8.35
C LEU A 24 -3.48 22.27 -9.88
N GLY A 25 -4.60 21.84 -10.48
CA GLY A 25 -4.61 21.37 -11.87
C GLY A 25 -3.87 20.05 -12.01
N GLY A 26 -4.24 19.25 -13.01
CA GLY A 26 -3.66 17.93 -13.22
C GLY A 26 -4.05 17.33 -14.57
N ALA A 27 -3.36 16.25 -14.93
CA ALA A 27 -3.73 15.47 -16.12
C ALA A 27 -4.89 14.54 -15.77
N THR A 28 -6.07 14.81 -16.30
CA THR A 28 -7.24 13.94 -16.16
C THR A 28 -7.32 12.98 -17.35
N SER A 29 -7.31 11.68 -17.08
CA SER A 29 -7.52 10.65 -18.10
C SER A 29 -8.84 9.92 -17.88
N VAL A 30 -9.47 9.49 -18.97
CA VAL A 30 -10.70 8.69 -18.95
C VAL A 30 -10.34 7.31 -19.48
N ILE A 31 -10.54 6.29 -18.64
CA ILE A 31 -10.31 4.89 -19.01
C ILE A 31 -11.66 4.24 -19.28
N ILE A 32 -11.81 3.66 -20.46
CA ILE A 32 -13.03 3.01 -20.91
C ILE A 32 -12.75 1.51 -20.96
N SER A 33 -13.41 0.75 -20.09
CA SER A 33 -13.22 -0.69 -19.98
C SER A 33 -14.05 -1.49 -21.00
N ASP A 34 -15.15 -0.91 -21.50
CA ASP A 34 -16.02 -1.53 -22.50
C ASP A 34 -16.70 -0.46 -23.38
N GLY A 35 -16.90 -0.79 -24.65
CA GLY A 35 -17.53 0.07 -25.64
C GLY A 35 -16.63 1.17 -26.24
N THR A 36 -17.23 1.96 -27.12
CA THR A 36 -16.62 3.15 -27.73
C THR A 36 -17.36 4.39 -27.25
N VAL A 37 -16.60 5.39 -26.83
CA VAL A 37 -17.14 6.64 -26.28
C VAL A 37 -16.65 7.79 -27.14
N SER A 38 -17.52 8.75 -27.42
CA SER A 38 -17.20 9.87 -28.30
C SER A 38 -16.16 10.80 -27.66
N LYS A 39 -15.46 11.57 -28.48
CA LYS A 39 -14.53 12.60 -27.99
C LYS A 39 -15.23 13.62 -27.09
N GLU A 40 -16.46 14.00 -27.44
CA GLU A 40 -17.28 14.93 -26.65
C GLU A 40 -17.61 14.38 -25.26
N GLU A 41 -17.90 13.08 -25.16
CA GLU A 41 -18.13 12.41 -23.88
C GLU A 41 -16.85 12.30 -23.04
N ILE A 42 -15.70 12.04 -23.66
CA ILE A 42 -14.40 12.05 -22.97
C ILE A 42 -14.13 13.44 -22.38
N GLU A 43 -14.27 14.49 -23.19
CA GLU A 43 -14.09 15.88 -22.75
C GLU A 43 -15.07 16.24 -21.61
N LYS A 44 -16.32 15.76 -21.69
CA LYS A 44 -17.31 15.92 -20.62
C LYS A 44 -16.89 15.23 -19.32
N PHE A 45 -16.40 13.99 -19.38
CA PHE A 45 -15.93 13.27 -18.18
C PHE A 45 -14.68 13.92 -17.58
N GLN A 46 -13.77 14.42 -18.41
CA GLN A 46 -12.60 15.17 -17.94
C GLN A 46 -13.03 16.43 -17.19
N HIS A 47 -13.90 17.24 -17.79
CA HIS A 47 -14.44 18.44 -17.16
C HIS A 47 -15.17 18.13 -15.84
N GLN A 48 -15.95 17.04 -15.79
CA GLN A 48 -16.63 16.60 -14.56
C GLN A 48 -15.64 16.23 -13.45
N ALA A 49 -14.54 15.56 -13.77
CA ALA A 49 -13.51 15.21 -12.80
C ALA A 49 -12.73 16.45 -12.31
N GLU A 50 -12.41 17.39 -13.21
CA GLU A 50 -11.75 18.65 -12.84
C GLU A 50 -12.62 19.53 -11.94
N GLU A 51 -13.91 19.69 -12.27
CA GLU A 51 -14.85 20.43 -11.42
C GLU A 51 -15.06 19.72 -10.08
N ARG A 52 -15.07 18.38 -10.05
CA ARG A 52 -15.12 17.61 -8.79
C ARG A 52 -13.90 17.89 -7.93
N GLU A 53 -12.70 17.88 -8.51
CA GLU A 53 -11.48 18.16 -7.78
C GLU A 53 -11.47 19.61 -7.26
N ARG A 54 -11.86 20.58 -8.10
CA ARG A 54 -11.99 21.99 -7.69
C ARG A 54 -12.96 22.15 -6.52
N SER A 55 -14.17 21.62 -6.66
CA SER A 55 -15.20 21.67 -5.61
C SER A 55 -14.75 20.96 -4.34
N GLY A 56 -14.03 19.85 -4.49
CA GLY A 56 -13.42 19.11 -3.38
C GLY A 56 -12.47 19.97 -2.55
N TRP A 57 -11.59 20.71 -3.20
CA TRP A 57 -10.67 21.65 -2.54
C TRP A 57 -11.38 22.86 -1.92
N GLU A 58 -12.37 23.43 -2.61
CA GLU A 58 -13.16 24.57 -2.09
C GLU A 58 -13.90 24.23 -0.79
N ASN A 59 -14.36 22.98 -0.67
CA ASN A 59 -15.11 22.48 0.49
C ASN A 59 -14.24 21.67 1.47
N ALA A 60 -12.92 21.62 1.24
CA ALA A 60 -12.02 20.81 2.04
C ALA A 60 -11.93 21.33 3.48
N ILE A 61 -11.95 20.41 4.44
CA ILE A 61 -11.43 20.68 5.79
C ILE A 61 -9.91 20.60 5.67
N PRO A 62 -9.14 21.68 5.95
CA PRO A 62 -7.69 21.63 5.83
C PRO A 62 -7.07 20.61 6.79
N LEU A 63 -6.15 19.79 6.29
CA LEU A 63 -5.30 18.97 7.14
C LEU A 63 -4.12 19.83 7.62
N GLU A 64 -4.25 20.39 8.82
CA GLU A 64 -3.18 21.18 9.42
C GLU A 64 -1.99 20.28 9.82
N GLY A 65 -0.77 20.74 9.53
CA GLY A 65 0.45 20.01 9.81
C GLY A 65 1.65 20.57 9.05
N ASN A 66 2.77 19.85 9.12
CA ASN A 66 3.97 20.18 8.35
C ASN A 66 4.41 18.94 7.56
N ARG A 67 4.81 19.10 6.30
CA ARG A 67 5.35 17.99 5.48
C ARG A 67 6.54 17.28 6.14
N LYS A 68 7.30 17.99 6.98
CA LYS A 68 8.42 17.42 7.77
C LYS A 68 7.99 16.47 8.88
N ASP A 69 6.71 16.48 9.25
CA ASP A 69 6.14 15.62 10.28
C ASP A 69 5.46 14.37 9.68
N ILE A 70 5.52 14.19 8.36
CA ILE A 70 5.11 12.95 7.70
C ILE A 70 6.21 11.91 7.93
N VAL A 71 5.84 10.81 8.58
CA VAL A 71 6.71 9.68 8.87
C VAL A 71 6.27 8.53 7.95
N ASN A 72 7.01 8.35 6.86
CA ASN A 72 6.75 7.27 5.91
C ASN A 72 7.62 6.04 6.24
N LEU A 73 6.99 4.88 6.38
CA LEU A 73 7.62 3.59 6.72
C LEU A 73 7.15 2.49 5.74
N PRO A 74 7.54 2.56 4.45
CA PRO A 74 7.10 1.64 3.39
C PRO A 74 7.85 0.30 3.46
N LEU A 75 7.67 -0.44 4.54
CA LEU A 75 8.50 -1.59 4.89
C LEU A 75 8.03 -2.91 4.28
N ALA A 76 6.85 -2.98 3.65
CA ALA A 76 6.30 -4.21 3.05
C ALA A 76 6.35 -5.44 3.99
N LEU A 77 5.96 -5.23 5.25
CA LEU A 77 6.13 -6.19 6.35
C LEU A 77 5.21 -7.42 6.24
N SER A 78 4.23 -7.40 5.33
CA SER A 78 3.45 -8.58 5.01
C SER A 78 4.27 -9.69 4.36
N VAL A 79 5.41 -9.37 3.74
CA VAL A 79 6.24 -10.32 2.99
C VAL A 79 7.62 -10.50 3.64
N GLY A 80 8.06 -11.76 3.69
CA GLY A 80 9.43 -12.15 4.04
C GLY A 80 9.68 -12.33 5.52
N ASN A 81 10.94 -12.31 5.94
CA ASN A 81 11.33 -12.52 7.32
C ASN A 81 11.12 -11.23 8.15
N ILE A 82 10.54 -11.36 9.35
CA ILE A 82 10.28 -10.25 10.29
C ILE A 82 10.83 -10.52 11.70
N SER A 83 11.68 -11.52 11.86
CA SER A 83 12.24 -11.92 13.17
C SER A 83 13.07 -10.82 13.84
N GLU A 84 13.55 -9.83 13.08
CA GLU A 84 14.32 -8.70 13.58
C GLU A 84 13.42 -7.65 14.25
N ALA A 85 13.93 -6.99 15.30
CA ALA A 85 13.18 -5.95 16.00
C ALA A 85 13.02 -4.67 15.18
N GLY A 86 13.96 -4.34 14.29
CA GLY A 86 14.01 -3.08 13.55
C GLY A 86 14.15 -3.23 12.04
N ILE A 87 14.68 -2.20 11.39
CA ILE A 87 14.88 -2.15 9.93
C ILE A 87 16.31 -2.63 9.61
N CYS A 88 16.49 -3.96 9.58
CA CYS A 88 17.78 -4.63 9.49
C CYS A 88 17.91 -5.47 8.20
N LEU A 89 18.73 -6.53 8.18
CA LEU A 89 19.15 -7.23 6.96
C LEU A 89 18.05 -8.11 6.36
N GLU A 90 17.16 -8.66 7.20
CA GLU A 90 16.03 -9.45 6.73
C GLU A 90 15.03 -8.57 5.97
N ARG A 91 14.89 -7.31 6.43
CA ARG A 91 14.04 -6.35 5.72
C ARG A 91 14.61 -5.97 4.36
N GLU A 92 15.93 -5.82 4.26
CA GLU A 92 16.62 -5.61 2.98
C GLU A 92 16.42 -6.78 2.03
N SER A 93 16.58 -8.00 2.53
CA SER A 93 16.38 -9.23 1.75
C SER A 93 14.95 -9.33 1.20
N ALA A 94 13.95 -9.07 2.03
CA ALA A 94 12.55 -9.16 1.63
C ALA A 94 12.12 -8.03 0.67
N LEU A 95 12.64 -6.80 0.83
CA LEU A 95 12.40 -5.73 -0.15
C LEU A 95 13.12 -6.00 -1.47
N SER A 96 14.34 -6.53 -1.42
CA SER A 96 15.10 -6.92 -2.62
C SER A 96 14.38 -8.01 -3.40
N LEU A 97 13.76 -8.97 -2.71
CA LEU A 97 12.92 -9.98 -3.33
C LEU A 97 11.72 -9.35 -4.06
N LEU A 98 10.96 -8.47 -3.38
CA LEU A 98 9.81 -7.80 -3.99
C LEU A 98 10.20 -6.92 -5.18
N LEU A 99 11.33 -6.22 -5.09
CA LEU A 99 11.83 -5.33 -6.14
C LEU A 99 12.65 -6.04 -7.22
N SER A 100 12.88 -7.36 -7.10
CA SER A 100 13.54 -8.16 -8.15
C SER A 100 12.78 -8.15 -9.48
N ILE A 101 11.53 -7.69 -9.48
CA ILE A 101 10.78 -7.38 -10.70
C ILE A 101 11.40 -6.25 -11.54
N LEU A 102 12.28 -5.42 -10.97
CA LEU A 102 12.99 -4.32 -11.62
C LEU A 102 14.50 -4.53 -11.42
N PRO A 103 15.11 -5.55 -12.05
CA PRO A 103 16.45 -6.03 -11.68
C PRO A 103 17.53 -4.95 -11.79
N ASP A 104 17.43 -4.05 -12.78
CA ASP A 104 18.42 -3.01 -13.05
C ASP A 104 18.40 -1.87 -12.01
N MET A 105 17.28 -1.68 -11.30
CA MET A 105 17.09 -0.57 -10.34
C MET A 105 16.87 -1.04 -8.90
N ALA A 106 16.64 -2.34 -8.67
CA ALA A 106 16.23 -2.87 -7.37
C ALA A 106 17.16 -2.46 -6.23
N SER A 107 18.47 -2.61 -6.40
CA SER A 107 19.46 -2.33 -5.34
C SER A 107 19.46 -0.86 -4.91
N GLU A 108 19.40 0.07 -5.88
CA GLU A 108 19.38 1.51 -5.60
C GLU A 108 18.08 1.91 -4.87
N ILE A 109 16.93 1.43 -5.37
CA ILE A 109 15.61 1.69 -4.77
C ILE A 109 15.55 1.14 -3.34
N VAL A 110 15.97 -0.11 -3.12
CA VAL A 110 15.98 -0.74 -1.78
C VAL A 110 16.86 0.07 -0.82
N THR A 111 18.05 0.47 -1.27
CA THR A 111 19.00 1.22 -0.46
C THR A 111 18.42 2.58 -0.05
N GLU A 112 17.86 3.34 -0.98
CA GLU A 112 17.25 4.64 -0.71
C GLU A 112 16.05 4.51 0.23
N LEU A 113 15.17 3.55 -0.04
CA LEU A 113 13.98 3.27 0.76
C LEU A 113 14.34 2.93 2.21
N LEU A 114 15.31 2.03 2.43
CA LEU A 114 15.75 1.64 3.77
C LEU A 114 16.43 2.78 4.51
N ASN A 115 17.28 3.55 3.83
CA ASN A 115 17.97 4.70 4.45
C ASN A 115 16.96 5.76 4.89
N THR A 116 15.99 6.08 4.04
CA THR A 116 14.91 7.03 4.36
C THR A 116 14.02 6.50 5.48
N SER A 117 13.65 5.21 5.44
CA SER A 117 12.83 4.58 6.48
C SER A 117 13.53 4.56 7.84
N ARG A 118 14.83 4.25 7.89
CA ARG A 118 15.63 4.29 9.13
C ARG A 118 15.70 5.70 9.71
N LYS A 119 15.86 6.72 8.86
CA LYS A 119 15.85 8.12 9.29
C LYS A 119 14.48 8.53 9.85
N ASN A 120 13.40 8.23 9.13
CA ASN A 120 12.04 8.51 9.56
C ASN A 120 11.71 7.80 10.88
N TYR A 121 12.13 6.54 11.00
CA TYR A 121 11.97 5.75 12.22
C TYR A 121 12.71 6.37 13.41
N ALA A 122 13.96 6.81 13.23
CA ALA A 122 14.71 7.49 14.28
C ALA A 122 14.03 8.79 14.74
N THR A 123 13.58 9.62 13.78
CA THR A 123 12.84 10.86 14.09
C THR A 123 11.52 10.58 14.79
N LEU A 124 10.79 9.54 14.40
CA LEU A 124 9.55 9.12 15.05
C LEU A 124 9.80 8.77 16.51
N LEU A 125 10.81 7.94 16.80
CA LEU A 125 11.14 7.56 18.18
C LEU A 125 11.54 8.77 19.03
N GLU A 126 12.40 9.64 18.51
CA GLU A 126 12.86 10.85 19.21
C GLU A 126 11.65 11.75 19.57
N LYS A 127 10.80 12.05 18.59
CA LYS A 127 9.64 12.92 18.81
C LYS A 127 8.58 12.28 19.70
N ALA A 128 8.35 10.97 19.56
CA ALA A 128 7.45 10.22 20.44
C ALA A 128 7.93 10.22 21.91
N GLN A 129 9.24 10.08 22.14
CA GLN A 129 9.83 10.17 23.49
C GLN A 129 9.65 11.57 24.11
N ASN A 130 9.65 12.61 23.28
CA ASN A 130 9.39 13.98 23.68
C ASN A 130 7.88 14.31 23.85
N GLY A 131 6.99 13.33 23.69
CA GLY A 131 5.56 13.48 23.90
C GLY A 131 4.80 14.07 22.71
N GLU A 132 5.40 14.12 21.52
CA GLU A 132 4.71 14.57 20.31
C GLU A 132 3.56 13.61 19.96
N PRO A 133 2.32 14.10 19.72
CA PRO A 133 1.21 13.23 19.33
C PRO A 133 1.44 12.54 18.00
N ILE A 134 0.98 11.30 17.88
CA ILE A 134 1.12 10.43 16.71
C ILE A 134 -0.27 10.14 16.16
N ARG A 135 -0.48 10.43 14.88
CA ARG A 135 -1.63 9.97 14.12
C ARG A 135 -1.17 8.94 13.09
N VAL A 136 -1.72 7.74 13.16
CA VAL A 136 -1.39 6.63 12.27
C VAL A 136 -2.55 6.40 11.32
N TRP A 137 -2.26 6.40 10.03
CA TRP A 137 -3.23 6.17 8.97
C TRP A 137 -3.13 4.72 8.52
N VAL A 138 -4.19 3.95 8.69
CA VAL A 138 -4.16 2.50 8.52
C VAL A 138 -5.30 2.06 7.59
N GLY A 139 -4.92 1.47 6.47
CA GLY A 139 -5.80 0.78 5.54
C GLY A 139 -6.21 -0.60 6.04
N ARG A 140 -6.66 -1.44 5.11
CA ARG A 140 -7.11 -2.82 5.39
C ARG A 140 -6.21 -3.86 4.75
N ASP A 141 -5.28 -3.42 3.91
CA ASP A 141 -4.30 -4.29 3.29
C ASP A 141 -3.31 -4.83 4.34
N PRO A 142 -2.71 -6.00 4.08
CA PRO A 142 -1.74 -6.60 4.98
C PRO A 142 -0.56 -5.70 5.36
N ASP A 143 -0.07 -4.83 4.48
CA ASP A 143 1.12 -4.01 4.76
C ASP A 143 0.81 -2.88 5.74
N ASP A 144 -0.33 -2.19 5.59
CA ASP A 144 -0.77 -1.18 6.55
C ASP A 144 -1.02 -1.80 7.94
N VAL A 145 -1.68 -2.98 8.00
CA VAL A 145 -1.95 -3.66 9.26
C VAL A 145 -0.67 -4.20 9.92
N CYS A 146 0.26 -4.76 9.13
CA CYS A 146 1.59 -5.14 9.63
C CYS A 146 2.35 -3.92 10.14
N GLY A 147 2.32 -2.81 9.39
CA GLY A 147 2.95 -1.54 9.74
C GLY A 147 2.47 -1.01 11.08
N LEU A 148 1.16 -1.00 11.32
CA LEU A 148 0.59 -0.63 12.62
C LEU A 148 1.12 -1.52 13.75
N TYR A 149 1.09 -2.85 13.56
CA TYR A 149 1.46 -3.82 14.59
C TYR A 149 2.94 -3.71 14.95
N TRP A 150 3.79 -3.62 13.94
CA TRP A 150 5.22 -3.40 14.09
C TRP A 150 5.52 -2.06 14.76
N LEU A 151 4.86 -0.97 14.35
CA LEU A 151 5.04 0.36 14.94
C LEU A 151 4.71 0.34 16.44
N LEU A 152 3.60 -0.29 16.83
CA LEU A 152 3.22 -0.40 18.24
C LEU A 152 4.23 -1.22 19.03
N GLU A 153 4.84 -2.25 18.44
CA GLU A 153 5.96 -2.95 19.08
C GLU A 153 7.17 -2.02 19.30
N GLN A 154 7.51 -1.19 18.31
CA GLN A 154 8.62 -0.24 18.44
C GLN A 154 8.38 0.85 19.49
N LEU A 155 7.12 1.27 19.66
CA LEU A 155 6.73 2.30 20.62
C LEU A 155 6.54 1.74 22.05
N ARG A 156 6.42 0.41 22.19
CA ARG A 156 6.22 -0.28 23.49
C ARG A 156 7.23 0.15 24.57
N PRO A 157 8.55 0.31 24.31
CA PRO A 157 9.52 0.70 25.34
C PRO A 157 9.29 2.09 25.94
N ILE A 158 8.64 3.01 25.22
CA ILE A 158 8.30 4.35 25.73
C ILE A 158 7.17 4.25 26.77
N GLY A 159 6.27 3.28 26.59
CA GLY A 159 5.07 3.06 27.40
C GLY A 159 3.85 3.76 26.79
N PHE A 160 2.85 2.96 26.42
CA PHE A 160 1.63 3.46 25.75
C PHE A 160 0.82 4.43 26.61
N GLU A 161 0.97 4.39 27.93
CA GLU A 161 0.33 5.33 28.87
C GLU A 161 0.88 6.76 28.73
N LYS A 162 2.07 6.92 28.15
CA LYS A 162 2.72 8.22 27.92
C LYS A 162 2.56 8.76 26.50
N LEU A 163 2.04 7.93 25.60
CA LEU A 163 1.92 8.26 24.18
C LEU A 163 0.50 8.73 23.86
N ASP A 164 0.40 9.78 23.04
CA ASP A 164 -0.86 10.17 22.43
C ASP A 164 -0.96 9.60 21.02
N ILE A 165 -1.58 8.42 20.88
CA ILE A 165 -1.74 7.72 19.60
C ILE A 165 -3.19 7.79 19.15
N THR A 166 -3.41 8.35 17.98
CA THR A 166 -4.69 8.38 17.27
C THR A 166 -4.59 7.51 16.02
N ILE A 167 -5.54 6.58 15.84
CA ILE A 167 -5.61 5.73 14.65
C ILE A 167 -6.73 6.24 13.74
N VAL A 168 -6.41 6.52 12.48
CA VAL A 168 -7.38 6.81 11.43
C VAL A 168 -7.49 5.58 10.54
N GLU A 169 -8.62 4.90 10.61
CA GLU A 169 -8.92 3.73 9.79
C GLU A 169 -9.54 4.16 8.46
N LEU A 170 -9.09 3.56 7.36
CA LEU A 170 -9.67 3.81 6.05
C LEU A 170 -11.11 3.25 6.00
N PRO A 171 -12.13 4.07 5.68
CA PRO A 171 -13.51 3.61 5.60
C PRO A 171 -13.68 2.48 4.58
N MET A 172 -14.62 1.56 4.86
CA MET A 172 -14.93 0.47 3.93
C MET A 172 -15.47 0.99 2.60
N TRP A 173 -16.28 2.02 2.67
CA TRP A 173 -16.82 2.79 1.56
C TRP A 173 -17.26 4.17 2.07
N GLU A 174 -17.40 5.11 1.16
CA GLU A 174 -18.03 6.41 1.41
C GLU A 174 -19.05 6.73 0.33
N THR A 175 -20.06 7.52 0.68
CA THR A 175 -20.99 8.11 -0.30
C THR A 175 -20.53 9.52 -0.62
N ARG A 176 -20.27 9.78 -1.90
CA ARG A 176 -20.03 11.13 -2.41
C ARG A 176 -21.32 11.96 -2.41
N PRO A 177 -21.23 13.31 -2.46
CA PRO A 177 -22.41 14.18 -2.53
C PRO A 177 -23.34 13.89 -3.72
N ASP A 178 -22.80 13.33 -4.81
CA ASP A 178 -23.55 12.90 -6.00
C ASP A 178 -24.23 11.52 -5.85
N GLY A 179 -24.12 10.89 -4.68
CA GLY A 179 -24.65 9.56 -4.39
C GLY A 179 -23.75 8.41 -4.82
N CYS A 180 -22.60 8.68 -5.44
CA CYS A 180 -21.66 7.65 -5.85
C CYS A 180 -21.00 6.97 -4.64
N ILE A 181 -20.96 5.63 -4.64
CA ILE A 181 -20.25 4.85 -3.64
C ILE A 181 -18.79 4.70 -4.06
N VAL A 182 -17.88 5.07 -3.17
CA VAL A 182 -16.44 5.01 -3.39
C VAL A 182 -15.83 4.01 -2.43
N GLN A 183 -14.93 3.20 -2.93
CA GLN A 183 -14.09 2.30 -2.16
C GLN A 183 -12.64 2.58 -2.51
N TYR A 184 -11.81 2.65 -1.48
CA TYR A 184 -10.37 2.84 -1.61
C TYR A 184 -9.67 1.55 -1.20
N ASN A 185 -8.65 1.16 -1.96
CA ASN A 185 -7.76 0.05 -1.61
C ASN A 185 -6.71 0.49 -0.57
N GLY A 186 -6.31 1.76 -0.59
CA GLY A 186 -5.34 2.31 0.33
C GLY A 186 -5.35 3.84 0.36
N TRP A 187 -4.61 4.41 1.31
CA TRP A 187 -4.54 5.86 1.53
C TRP A 187 -3.95 6.65 0.36
N GLY A 188 -3.17 6.00 -0.51
CA GLY A 188 -2.64 6.61 -1.74
C GLY A 188 -3.71 6.93 -2.78
N GLU A 189 -4.87 6.27 -2.74
CA GLU A 189 -5.98 6.48 -3.68
C GLU A 189 -6.99 7.53 -3.20
N VAL A 190 -6.91 7.92 -1.92
CA VAL A 190 -7.81 8.91 -1.33
C VAL A 190 -7.48 10.29 -1.90
N GLU A 191 -8.49 11.04 -2.31
CA GLU A 191 -8.28 12.40 -2.79
C GLU A 191 -7.70 13.28 -1.65
N PRO A 192 -6.61 14.04 -1.87
CA PRO A 192 -5.93 14.76 -0.79
C PRO A 192 -6.83 15.70 0.02
N TYR A 193 -7.80 16.36 -0.63
CA TYR A 193 -8.75 17.27 0.01
C TYR A 193 -9.74 16.57 0.96
N HIS A 194 -9.82 15.24 0.96
CA HIS A 194 -10.59 14.47 1.94
C HIS A 194 -9.85 14.21 3.25
N LEU A 195 -8.52 14.30 3.27
CA LEU A 195 -7.74 13.85 4.43
C LEU A 195 -8.02 14.65 5.70
N GLY A 196 -8.28 15.97 5.62
CA GLY A 196 -8.61 16.74 6.83
C GLY A 196 -9.95 16.32 7.46
N ARG A 197 -10.95 15.93 6.66
CA ARG A 197 -12.19 15.33 7.16
C ARG A 197 -11.90 13.97 7.80
N MET A 198 -11.16 13.10 7.13
CA MET A 198 -10.87 11.75 7.63
C MET A 198 -10.01 11.77 8.91
N ALA A 199 -9.12 12.74 9.05
CA ALA A 199 -8.36 12.99 10.27
C ALA A 199 -9.25 13.17 11.51
N SER A 200 -10.44 13.76 11.35
CA SER A 200 -11.41 13.95 12.44
C SER A 200 -12.10 12.64 12.90
N LEU A 201 -12.02 11.59 12.07
CA LEU A 201 -12.54 10.26 12.39
C LEU A 201 -11.56 9.43 13.23
N GLY A 202 -10.37 9.98 13.50
CA GLY A 202 -9.33 9.33 14.28
C GLY A 202 -9.78 8.97 15.69
N LYS A 203 -9.40 7.78 16.16
CA LYS A 203 -9.78 7.25 17.47
C LYS A 203 -8.55 6.96 18.32
N LYS A 204 -8.63 7.31 19.61
CA LYS A 204 -7.67 6.81 20.61
C LYS A 204 -8.11 5.43 21.05
N LEU A 205 -7.25 4.45 20.81
CA LEU A 205 -7.51 3.08 21.21
C LEU A 205 -7.13 2.86 22.69
N PRO A 206 -7.82 1.97 23.42
CA PRO A 206 -7.43 1.63 24.78
C PRO A 206 -5.99 1.09 24.84
N THR A 207 -5.22 1.48 25.84
CA THR A 207 -3.82 1.05 26.02
C THR A 207 -3.64 -0.48 25.99
N ASN A 208 -4.56 -1.22 26.60
CA ASN A 208 -4.52 -2.69 26.58
C ASN A 208 -4.75 -3.25 25.17
N TYR A 209 -5.53 -2.56 24.34
CA TYR A 209 -5.72 -2.95 22.94
C TYR A 209 -4.44 -2.70 22.14
N LEU A 210 -3.81 -1.53 22.26
CA LEU A 210 -2.49 -1.26 21.65
C LEU A 210 -1.45 -2.32 22.02
N ARG A 211 -1.41 -2.71 23.31
CA ARG A 211 -0.54 -3.79 23.81
C ARG A 211 -0.87 -5.14 23.18
N SER A 212 -2.15 -5.44 22.97
CA SER A 212 -2.56 -6.68 22.29
C SER A 212 -2.11 -6.73 20.83
N LEU A 213 -2.15 -5.61 20.10
CA LEU A 213 -1.66 -5.54 18.71
C LEU A 213 -0.14 -5.72 18.65
N ALA A 214 0.59 -5.05 19.54
CA ALA A 214 2.04 -5.24 19.66
C ALA A 214 2.41 -6.69 20.07
N ASN A 215 1.61 -7.34 20.93
CA ASN A 215 1.82 -8.75 21.27
C ASN A 215 1.57 -9.65 20.05
N ARG A 216 0.53 -9.36 19.27
CA ARG A 216 0.26 -10.09 18.03
C ARG A 216 1.39 -9.95 17.03
N TRP A 217 2.06 -8.80 16.96
CA TRP A 217 3.29 -8.65 16.19
C TRP A 217 4.36 -9.66 16.64
N ARG A 218 4.66 -9.75 17.94
CA ARG A 218 5.64 -10.70 18.47
C ARG A 218 5.31 -12.16 18.15
N GLU A 219 4.03 -12.53 18.19
CA GLU A 219 3.57 -13.87 17.77
C GLU A 219 3.88 -14.11 16.29
N LEU A 220 3.58 -13.15 15.42
CA LEU A 220 3.90 -13.23 14.00
C LEU A 220 5.42 -13.31 13.75
N GLN A 221 6.24 -12.66 14.58
CA GLN A 221 7.71 -12.79 14.53
C GLN A 221 8.19 -14.17 14.94
N GLN A 222 7.51 -14.84 15.88
CA GLN A 222 7.81 -16.22 16.27
C GLN A 222 7.37 -17.22 15.19
N GLU A 223 6.20 -16.99 14.58
CA GLU A 223 5.67 -17.79 13.47
C GLU A 223 6.53 -17.63 12.20
N ASN A 224 7.03 -16.42 11.95
CA ASN A 224 7.92 -16.01 10.85
C ASN A 224 7.61 -16.61 9.47
N SER A 225 6.33 -16.77 9.13
CA SER A 225 5.93 -17.33 7.83
C SER A 225 6.30 -16.38 6.67
N PRO A 226 6.46 -16.89 5.44
CA PRO A 226 6.92 -16.07 4.30
C PRO A 226 5.94 -14.95 3.92
N LEU A 227 4.68 -15.07 4.33
CA LEU A 227 3.62 -14.12 4.02
C LEU A 227 2.69 -13.94 5.23
N ARG A 228 2.08 -12.75 5.33
CA ARG A 228 0.98 -12.45 6.24
C ARG A 228 -0.20 -11.90 5.45
N ALA A 229 -1.39 -12.23 5.90
CA ALA A 229 -2.63 -11.78 5.30
C ALA A 229 -3.63 -11.34 6.37
N VAL A 230 -4.57 -10.49 5.98
CA VAL A 230 -5.71 -10.09 6.82
C VAL A 230 -6.90 -10.98 6.44
N ILE A 231 -7.15 -12.02 7.23
CA ILE A 231 -8.27 -12.95 7.00
C ILE A 231 -9.34 -12.66 8.06
N ASN A 232 -10.55 -12.31 7.60
CA ASN A 232 -11.67 -11.91 8.47
C ASN A 232 -11.28 -10.81 9.48
N GLY A 233 -10.51 -9.81 9.02
CA GLY A 233 -10.05 -8.69 9.84
C GLY A 233 -8.92 -9.05 10.83
N LYS A 234 -8.34 -10.24 10.75
CA LYS A 234 -7.23 -10.66 11.61
C LYS A 234 -5.96 -10.88 10.81
N LEU A 235 -4.86 -10.31 11.30
CA LEU A 235 -3.53 -10.52 10.74
C LEU A 235 -2.97 -11.90 11.14
N VAL A 236 -2.74 -12.74 10.14
CA VAL A 236 -2.30 -14.13 10.30
C VAL A 236 -1.11 -14.47 9.41
N SER A 237 -0.21 -15.31 9.91
CA SER A 237 0.82 -15.97 9.11
C SER A 237 0.22 -16.98 8.15
N VAL A 238 0.68 -16.97 6.91
CA VAL A 238 0.15 -17.80 5.82
C VAL A 238 1.27 -18.32 4.92
N SER A 239 0.97 -19.35 4.14
CA SER A 239 1.87 -19.83 3.08
C SER A 239 1.96 -18.80 1.96
N GLU A 240 3.10 -18.74 1.29
CA GLU A 240 3.31 -18.00 0.05
C GLU A 240 2.31 -18.34 -1.07
N THR A 241 1.73 -19.55 -1.01
CA THR A 241 0.76 -20.06 -1.99
C THR A 241 -0.68 -19.57 -1.74
N LEU A 242 -0.94 -18.80 -0.67
CA LEU A 242 -2.29 -18.37 -0.28
C LEU A 242 -3.10 -17.78 -1.46
N TYR A 243 -2.44 -17.00 -2.31
CA TYR A 243 -3.09 -16.28 -3.40
C TYR A 243 -3.02 -16.99 -4.76
N ASP A 244 -2.34 -18.13 -4.86
CA ASP A 244 -2.07 -18.82 -6.13
C ASP A 244 -3.36 -19.21 -6.85
N THR A 245 -4.40 -19.63 -6.11
CA THR A 245 -5.70 -19.99 -6.70
C THR A 245 -6.33 -18.83 -7.47
N PHE A 246 -6.17 -17.59 -6.99
CA PHE A 246 -6.70 -16.41 -7.69
C PHE A 246 -5.89 -16.10 -8.95
N ILE A 247 -4.57 -16.26 -8.90
CA ILE A 247 -3.69 -16.06 -10.06
C ILE A 247 -4.01 -17.11 -11.14
N LEU A 248 -4.12 -18.38 -10.76
CA LEU A 248 -4.46 -19.48 -11.66
C LEU A 248 -5.86 -19.31 -12.27
N ARG A 249 -6.85 -18.85 -11.49
CA ARG A 249 -8.19 -18.59 -12.01
C ARG A 249 -8.20 -17.50 -13.07
N GLU A 250 -7.49 -16.40 -12.88
CA GLU A 250 -7.39 -15.36 -13.92
C GLU A 250 -6.57 -15.84 -15.12
N LEU A 251 -5.50 -16.61 -14.88
CA LEU A 251 -4.69 -17.25 -15.92
C LEU A 251 -5.55 -18.13 -16.84
N ASP A 252 -6.48 -18.93 -16.29
CA ASP A 252 -7.39 -19.79 -17.06
C ASP A 252 -8.26 -19.03 -18.06
N THR A 253 -8.53 -17.74 -17.82
CA THR A 253 -9.34 -16.89 -18.72
C THR A 253 -8.56 -16.36 -19.92
N LEU A 254 -7.23 -16.44 -19.90
CA LEU A 254 -6.36 -15.93 -20.96
C LEU A 254 -6.14 -16.99 -22.05
N ASP A 255 -5.74 -16.54 -23.24
CA ASP A 255 -5.31 -17.42 -24.33
C ASP A 255 -4.06 -18.24 -23.95
N ASP A 256 -3.75 -19.26 -24.77
CA ASP A 256 -2.55 -20.10 -24.57
C ASP A 256 -1.25 -19.27 -24.57
N GLU A 257 -1.21 -18.17 -25.32
CA GLU A 257 -0.12 -17.19 -25.34
C GLU A 257 -0.66 -15.81 -24.95
N PHE A 258 -0.08 -15.18 -23.93
CA PHE A 258 -0.64 -13.97 -23.33
C PHE A 258 0.46 -13.06 -22.76
N ARG A 259 0.10 -11.79 -22.50
CA ARG A 259 0.98 -10.83 -21.81
C ARG A 259 0.87 -11.03 -20.30
N GLU A 260 2.00 -11.21 -19.62
CA GLU A 260 2.01 -11.39 -18.16
C GLU A 260 1.46 -10.15 -17.43
N SER A 261 1.72 -8.94 -17.94
CA SER A 261 1.14 -7.71 -17.38
C SER A 261 -0.39 -7.66 -17.42
N VAL A 262 -1.03 -8.33 -18.39
CA VAL A 262 -2.49 -8.47 -18.44
C VAL A 262 -2.98 -9.37 -17.31
N LEU A 263 -2.28 -10.49 -17.06
CA LEU A 263 -2.58 -11.37 -15.93
C LEU A 263 -2.45 -10.61 -14.60
N VAL A 264 -1.31 -9.94 -14.37
CA VAL A 264 -1.06 -9.15 -13.15
C VAL A 264 -2.16 -8.10 -12.94
N GLY A 265 -2.49 -7.34 -13.99
CA GLY A 265 -3.54 -6.32 -13.94
C GLY A 265 -4.93 -6.90 -13.64
N GLN A 266 -5.29 -8.04 -14.23
CA GLN A 266 -6.56 -8.72 -13.95
C GLN A 266 -6.63 -9.23 -12.52
N VAL A 267 -5.55 -9.81 -11.99
CA VAL A 267 -5.50 -10.28 -10.60
C VAL A 267 -5.71 -9.10 -9.64
N LEU A 268 -4.96 -8.01 -9.81
CA LEU A 268 -5.09 -6.82 -8.97
C LEU A 268 -6.49 -6.19 -9.05
N GLY A 269 -6.97 -5.95 -10.28
CA GLY A 269 -8.21 -5.20 -10.50
C GLY A 269 -9.48 -5.95 -10.08
N LYS A 270 -9.53 -7.28 -10.27
CA LYS A 270 -10.75 -8.06 -9.98
C LYS A 270 -10.81 -8.59 -8.56
N ASN A 271 -9.67 -8.84 -7.92
CA ASN A 271 -9.63 -9.60 -6.66
C ASN A 271 -9.37 -8.74 -5.42
N GLN A 272 -8.75 -7.56 -5.58
CA GLN A 272 -8.46 -6.63 -4.47
C GLN A 272 -7.83 -7.33 -3.24
N LEU A 273 -6.84 -8.19 -3.50
CA LEU A 273 -6.25 -9.11 -2.50
C LEU A 273 -5.35 -8.42 -1.45
N GLY A 274 -5.11 -7.11 -1.58
CA GLY A 274 -4.17 -6.38 -0.73
C GLY A 274 -2.69 -6.74 -0.96
N ILE A 275 -2.35 -7.26 -2.14
CA ILE A 275 -0.96 -7.53 -2.54
C ILE A 275 -0.57 -6.67 -3.74
N GLY A 276 0.71 -6.33 -3.84
CA GLY A 276 1.28 -5.63 -5.00
C GLY A 276 1.55 -6.55 -6.18
N ASP A 277 1.80 -5.93 -7.33
CA ASP A 277 2.27 -6.57 -8.56
C ASP A 277 3.54 -7.39 -8.36
N GLY A 278 4.49 -6.90 -7.56
CA GLY A 278 5.74 -7.59 -7.23
C GLY A 278 5.51 -8.99 -6.67
N TRP A 279 4.55 -9.16 -5.75
CA TRP A 279 4.23 -10.47 -5.20
C TRP A 279 3.62 -11.41 -6.25
N ILE A 280 2.72 -10.90 -7.09
CA ILE A 280 2.07 -11.69 -8.16
C ILE A 280 3.13 -12.17 -9.16
N ALA A 281 4.02 -11.28 -9.61
CA ALA A 281 5.10 -11.63 -10.53
C ALA A 281 6.04 -12.70 -9.95
N LEU A 282 6.36 -12.64 -8.65
CA LEU A 282 7.15 -13.67 -7.98
C LEU A 282 6.46 -15.04 -7.97
N ARG A 283 5.13 -15.08 -7.81
CA ARG A 283 4.37 -16.33 -7.92
C ARG A 283 4.35 -16.84 -9.36
N VAL A 284 4.25 -15.96 -10.36
CA VAL A 284 4.37 -16.34 -11.78
C VAL A 284 5.75 -16.92 -12.10
N GLU A 285 6.83 -16.35 -11.56
CA GLU A 285 8.18 -16.94 -11.65
C GLU A 285 8.25 -18.34 -11.04
N GLN A 286 7.52 -18.59 -9.95
CA GLN A 286 7.42 -19.94 -9.38
C GLN A 286 6.69 -20.91 -10.33
N PHE A 287 5.59 -20.49 -10.94
CA PHE A 287 4.87 -21.29 -11.95
C PHE A 287 5.73 -21.60 -13.19
N ILE A 288 6.61 -20.69 -13.58
CA ILE A 288 7.60 -20.94 -14.65
C ILE A 288 8.59 -22.03 -14.22
N LYS A 289 9.14 -21.94 -13.00
CA LYS A 289 10.06 -22.96 -12.47
C LYS A 289 9.42 -24.34 -12.35
N GLU A 290 8.12 -24.38 -12.03
CA GLU A 290 7.33 -25.61 -11.92
C GLU A 290 6.90 -26.17 -13.28
N GLY A 291 7.15 -25.45 -14.37
CA GLY A 291 6.82 -25.89 -15.72
C GLY A 291 5.34 -25.74 -16.10
N LEU A 292 4.61 -24.84 -15.44
CA LEU A 292 3.24 -24.46 -15.84
C LEU A 292 3.24 -23.42 -16.96
N LEU A 293 4.28 -22.56 -17.00
CA LEU A 293 4.40 -21.43 -17.91
C LEU A 293 5.78 -21.38 -18.55
N LEU A 294 5.84 -20.93 -19.81
CA LEU A 294 7.07 -20.70 -20.55
C LEU A 294 7.19 -19.24 -20.99
N PRO A 295 8.27 -18.51 -20.63
CA PRO A 295 8.58 -17.22 -21.23
C PRO A 295 8.93 -17.37 -22.71
N ILE A 296 8.22 -16.63 -23.58
CA ILE A 296 8.45 -16.66 -25.04
C ILE A 296 9.03 -15.34 -25.57
N THR A 297 9.04 -14.28 -24.76
CA THR A 297 9.79 -13.04 -25.04
C THR A 297 10.56 -12.57 -23.81
N THR A 298 11.54 -11.70 -24.01
CA THR A 298 12.23 -10.99 -22.93
C THR A 298 11.66 -9.59 -22.73
N PRO A 299 11.56 -9.08 -21.49
CA PRO A 299 11.22 -7.69 -21.23
C PRO A 299 12.22 -6.72 -21.87
N ALA A 300 11.78 -5.49 -22.13
CA ALA A 300 12.69 -4.41 -22.51
C ALA A 300 13.62 -4.06 -21.33
N PRO A 301 14.84 -3.52 -21.58
CA PRO A 301 15.72 -3.04 -20.52
C PRO A 301 15.02 -2.06 -19.58
N ASN A 302 15.27 -2.16 -18.27
CA ASN A 302 14.62 -1.38 -17.21
C ASN A 302 13.08 -1.54 -17.08
N ALA A 303 12.43 -2.37 -17.89
CA ALA A 303 11.02 -2.69 -17.72
C ALA A 303 10.82 -3.76 -16.64
N PRO A 304 9.66 -3.77 -15.95
CA PRO A 304 9.33 -4.86 -15.04
C PRO A 304 9.43 -6.23 -15.70
N ILE A 305 9.85 -7.28 -14.97
CA ILE A 305 10.04 -8.63 -15.51
C ILE A 305 8.76 -9.21 -16.14
N TYR A 306 7.60 -8.77 -15.67
CA TYR A 306 6.29 -9.19 -16.17
C TYR A 306 5.87 -8.43 -17.45
N HIS A 307 6.74 -7.59 -18.03
CA HIS A 307 6.54 -6.97 -19.35
C HIS A 307 7.01 -7.90 -20.47
N ARG A 308 6.49 -9.13 -20.48
CA ARG A 308 6.80 -10.17 -21.46
C ARG A 308 5.57 -11.00 -21.83
N MET A 309 5.73 -11.80 -22.87
CA MET A 309 4.77 -12.82 -23.27
C MET A 309 5.11 -14.15 -22.60
N LEU A 310 4.08 -14.83 -22.10
CA LEU A 310 4.14 -16.19 -21.57
C LEU A 310 3.26 -17.13 -22.39
N LYS A 311 3.57 -18.42 -22.32
CA LYS A 311 2.81 -19.51 -22.90
C LYS A 311 2.45 -20.55 -21.85
N LYS A 312 1.20 -21.03 -21.87
CA LYS A 312 0.74 -22.14 -21.02
C LYS A 312 1.35 -23.46 -21.51
N ILE A 313 1.89 -24.25 -20.59
CA ILE A 313 2.37 -25.61 -20.87
C ILE A 313 1.23 -26.58 -20.58
N LYS A 314 0.85 -27.39 -21.58
CA LYS A 314 -0.23 -28.40 -21.49
C LYS A 314 0.29 -29.73 -20.99
#